data_AF-A0A7S1A7M7-F1
#
_entry.id   AF-A0A7S1A7M7-F1
#
_cell.length_a   1.000
_cell.length_b   1.000
_cell.length_c   1.000
_cell.angle_alpha   90.00
_cell.angle_beta   90.00
_cell.angle_gamma   90.00
#
_symmetry.space_group_name_H-M   'P 1'
#
loop_
_entity.id
_entity.type
_entity.pdbx_description
1 polymer ?
#
loop_
_entity_poly.entity_id
_entity_poly.type
_entity_poly.pdbx_seq_one_letter_code
_entity_poly.pdbx_strand_id
1 'polypeptide(L)'
;MGVEFAVVLELCRALIILGALSSQKQLVLADMIVGTTEQVLLMAFTLVGVPIAIAAGVGVLFRMASHVTFFCWYRLAVFVYDLCFCARALALGVACWMVLGEFRMRGDVSFFVCVFFIIASLFWIVVFLLFDLYLVFTLWSESEILRSDEFREIVKYGTIEGVESRCVIHGGGENKRAVSKMPFGF
;
A
#
# COMPACT_ATOMS: atom_id res chain seq x y z
N MET A 1 -14.37 2.11 5.39
CA MET A 1 -14.66 1.38 4.13
C MET A 1 -13.45 1.30 3.21
N GLY A 2 -12.97 2.40 2.60
CA GLY A 2 -11.85 2.34 1.64
C GLY A 2 -10.54 1.81 2.21
N VAL A 3 -10.16 2.28 3.41
CA VAL A 3 -8.92 1.84 4.08
C VAL A 3 -8.97 0.36 4.48
N GLU A 4 -10.10 -0.13 4.98
CA GLU A 4 -10.27 -1.53 5.39
C GLU A 4 -10.09 -2.48 4.19
N PHE A 5 -10.64 -2.12 3.04
CA PHE A 5 -10.46 -2.87 1.80
C PHE A 5 -8.98 -2.88 1.36
N ALA A 6 -8.28 -1.75 1.46
CA ALA A 6 -6.86 -1.66 1.16
C ALA A 6 -6.01 -2.53 2.11
N VAL A 7 -6.37 -2.61 3.40
CA VAL A 7 -5.71 -3.47 4.39
C VAL A 7 -5.91 -4.95 4.04
N VAL A 8 -7.14 -5.37 3.74
CA VAL A 8 -7.43 -6.76 3.35
C VAL A 8 -6.66 -7.14 2.07
N LEU A 9 -6.62 -6.25 1.08
CA LEU A 9 -5.86 -6.48 -0.15
C LEU A 9 -4.36 -6.63 0.11
N GLU A 10 -3.78 -5.81 0.99
CA GLU A 10 -2.37 -5.95 1.39
C GLU A 10 -2.08 -7.28 2.09
N LEU A 11 -2.99 -7.74 2.96
CA LEU A 11 -2.85 -9.04 3.60
C LEU A 11 -2.96 -10.19 2.59
N CYS A 12 -3.92 -10.13 1.66
CA CYS A 12 -4.03 -11.11 0.58
C CYS A 12 -2.78 -11.12 -0.30
N ARG A 13 -2.26 -9.94 -0.67
CA ARG A 13 -1.01 -9.79 -1.41
C ARG A 13 0.15 -10.44 -0.64
N ALA A 14 0.25 -10.19 0.66
CA ALA A 14 1.30 -10.77 1.49
C ALA A 14 1.25 -12.30 1.50
N LEU A 15 0.05 -12.88 1.61
CA LEU A 15 -0.13 -14.33 1.55
C LEU A 15 0.26 -14.90 0.19
N ILE A 16 -0.11 -14.25 -0.91
CA ILE A 16 0.23 -14.69 -2.27
C ILE A 16 1.75 -14.63 -2.48
N ILE A 17 2.40 -13.51 -2.11
CA ILE A 17 3.84 -13.33 -2.28
C ILE A 17 4.61 -14.34 -1.43
N LEU A 18 4.29 -14.47 -0.14
CA LEU A 18 4.97 -15.42 0.75
C LEU A 18 4.70 -16.89 0.39
N GLY A 19 3.54 -17.19 -0.20
CA GLY A 19 3.20 -18.53 -0.68
C GLY A 19 3.85 -18.89 -2.01
N ALA A 20 4.00 -17.92 -2.92
CA ALA A 20 4.54 -18.14 -4.26
C ALA A 20 6.08 -18.13 -4.31
N LEU A 21 6.72 -17.31 -3.48
CA LEU A 21 8.17 -17.18 -3.49
C LEU A 21 8.82 -18.20 -2.53
N SER A 22 9.88 -18.86 -2.99
CA SER A 22 10.66 -19.81 -2.20
C SER A 22 12.09 -19.33 -2.06
N SER A 23 12.56 -19.13 -0.83
CA SER A 23 13.93 -18.65 -0.53
C SER A 23 15.05 -19.57 -1.05
N GLN A 24 14.73 -20.85 -1.31
CA GLN A 24 15.71 -21.87 -1.69
C GLN A 24 15.93 -22.00 -3.20
N LYS A 25 15.01 -21.51 -4.03
CA LYS A 25 15.04 -21.72 -5.49
C LYS A 25 14.93 -20.40 -6.23
N GLN A 26 15.84 -20.18 -7.18
CA GLN A 26 15.69 -19.06 -8.12
C GLN A 26 14.38 -19.24 -8.90
N LEU A 27 13.56 -18.19 -8.90
CA LEU A 27 12.30 -18.19 -9.61
C LEU A 27 12.63 -17.73 -11.03
N VAL A 28 12.74 -18.70 -11.94
CA VAL A 28 12.98 -18.45 -13.36
C VAL A 28 11.61 -18.25 -14.00
N LEU A 29 11.19 -16.99 -14.17
CA LEU A 29 10.04 -16.66 -15.01
C LEU A 29 10.54 -16.46 -16.43
N ALA A 30 10.49 -17.51 -17.24
CA ALA A 30 11.00 -17.50 -18.61
C ALA A 30 12.47 -17.04 -18.70
N ASP A 31 12.71 -15.80 -19.14
CA ASP A 31 14.05 -15.18 -19.31
C ASP A 31 14.38 -14.16 -18.19
N MET A 32 13.41 -13.86 -17.32
CA MET A 32 13.63 -13.00 -16.15
C MET A 32 14.12 -13.84 -14.98
N ILE A 33 15.44 -13.85 -14.79
CA ILE A 33 16.05 -14.43 -13.59
C ILE A 33 15.87 -13.41 -12.46
N VAL A 34 14.82 -13.59 -11.66
CA VAL A 34 14.68 -12.81 -10.42
C VAL A 34 15.68 -13.37 -9.42
N GLY A 35 16.73 -12.60 -9.15
CA GLY A 35 17.79 -13.01 -8.22
C GLY A 35 17.23 -13.31 -6.83
N THR A 36 17.82 -14.29 -6.14
CA THR A 36 17.41 -14.66 -4.77
C THR A 36 17.44 -13.47 -3.81
N THR A 37 18.36 -12.52 -4.01
CA THR A 37 18.44 -11.29 -3.20
C THR A 37 17.21 -10.40 -3.38
N GLU A 38 16.72 -10.21 -4.61
CA GLU A 38 15.51 -9.40 -4.87
C GLU A 38 14.27 -10.06 -4.28
N GLN A 39 14.19 -11.40 -4.35
CA GLN A 39 13.08 -12.16 -3.74
C GLN A 39 13.05 -12.03 -2.22
N VAL A 40 14.21 -12.16 -1.56
CA VAL A 40 14.31 -12.02 -0.10
C VAL A 40 13.99 -10.60 0.33
N LEU A 41 14.46 -9.59 -0.40
CA LEU A 41 14.12 -8.19 -0.14
C LEU A 41 12.61 -7.96 -0.28
N LEU A 42 11.98 -8.46 -1.34
CA LEU A 42 10.55 -8.33 -1.54
C LEU A 42 9.74 -9.02 -0.44
N MET A 43 10.14 -10.23 -0.03
CA MET A 43 9.53 -10.92 1.11
C MET A 43 9.65 -10.11 2.39
N ALA A 44 10.83 -9.55 2.67
CA ALA A 44 11.07 -8.75 3.88
C ALA A 44 10.21 -7.48 3.88
N PHE A 45 10.15 -6.76 2.74
CA PHE A 45 9.28 -5.59 2.60
C PHE A 45 7.81 -5.92 2.79
N THR A 46 7.37 -7.05 2.22
CA THR A 46 5.99 -7.53 2.37
C THR A 46 5.67 -7.90 3.82
N LEU A 47 6.62 -8.51 4.53
CA LEU A 47 6.48 -8.86 5.94
C LEU A 47 6.37 -7.62 6.84
N VAL A 48 7.12 -6.56 6.52
CA VAL A 48 7.03 -5.26 7.21
C VAL A 48 5.72 -4.54 6.87
N GLY A 49 5.17 -4.74 5.68
CA GLY A 49 3.86 -4.21 5.28
C GLY A 49 2.70 -4.69 6.13
N VAL A 50 2.71 -5.96 6.57
CA VAL A 50 1.64 -6.56 7.38
C VAL A 50 1.35 -5.79 8.69
N PRO A 51 2.32 -5.56 9.59
CA PRO A 51 2.07 -4.81 10.81
C PRO A 51 1.70 -3.34 10.53
N ILE A 52 2.22 -2.74 9.46
CA ILE A 52 1.84 -1.37 9.07
C ILE A 52 0.38 -1.33 8.62
N ALA A 53 -0.07 -2.29 7.83
CA ALA A 53 -1.46 -2.39 7.38
C ALA A 53 -2.43 -2.59 8.57
N ILE A 54 -2.06 -3.44 9.53
CA ILE A 54 -2.84 -3.62 10.77
C ILE A 54 -2.87 -2.31 11.58
N ALA A 55 -1.72 -1.65 11.74
CA ALA A 55 -1.63 -0.36 12.45
C ALA A 55 -2.46 0.73 11.76
N ALA A 56 -2.54 0.73 10.42
CA ALA A 56 -3.39 1.65 9.67
C ALA A 56 -4.88 1.38 9.90
N GLY A 57 -5.30 0.10 9.89
CA GLY A 57 -6.68 -0.28 10.19
C GLY A 57 -7.11 0.14 11.59
N VAL A 58 -6.26 -0.11 12.59
CA VAL A 58 -6.47 0.35 13.97
C VAL A 58 -6.40 1.89 14.07
N GLY A 59 -5.51 2.53 13.30
CA GLY A 59 -5.35 3.98 13.23
C GLY A 59 -6.61 4.70 12.75
N VAL A 60 -7.34 4.12 11.80
CA VAL A 60 -8.64 4.67 11.36
C VAL A 60 -9.68 4.60 12.48
N LEU A 61 -9.75 3.47 13.21
CA LEU A 61 -10.70 3.31 14.33
C LEU A 61 -10.44 4.30 15.46
N PHE A 62 -9.17 4.55 15.80
CA PHE A 62 -8.78 5.51 16.84
C PHE A 62 -8.57 6.95 16.33
N ARG A 63 -8.87 7.21 15.04
CA ARG A 63 -8.69 8.51 14.37
C ARG A 63 -7.26 9.07 14.50
N MET A 64 -6.25 8.20 14.47
CA MET A 64 -4.84 8.57 14.53
C MET A 64 -4.29 8.78 13.11
N ALA A 65 -4.15 10.05 12.69
CA ALA A 65 -3.68 10.41 11.35
C ALA A 65 -2.25 9.89 11.04
N SER A 66 -1.36 9.87 12.02
CA SER A 66 0.06 9.50 11.84
C SER A 66 0.25 8.09 11.26
N HIS A 67 -0.52 7.11 11.74
CA HIS A 67 -0.44 5.73 11.27
C HIS A 67 -0.97 5.57 9.83
N VAL A 68 -2.02 6.31 9.48
CA VAL A 68 -2.61 6.28 8.13
C VAL A 68 -1.68 6.93 7.11
N THR A 69 -1.04 8.06 7.46
CA THR A 69 -0.07 8.72 6.57
C THR A 69 1.15 7.84 6.33
N PHE A 70 1.65 7.14 7.36
CA PHE A 70 2.78 6.22 7.20
C PHE A 70 2.44 5.04 6.26
N PHE A 71 1.23 4.50 6.37
CA PHE A 71 0.75 3.46 5.46
C PHE A 71 0.58 3.96 4.02
N CYS A 72 0.16 5.22 3.83
CA CYS A 72 0.09 5.83 2.50
C CYS A 72 1.47 5.91 1.83
N TRP A 73 2.51 6.34 2.57
CA TRP A 73 3.90 6.34 2.06
C TRP A 73 4.41 4.95 1.73
N TYR A 74 4.11 3.95 2.58
CA TYR A 74 4.45 2.56 2.30
C TYR A 74 3.78 2.07 1.00
N ARG A 75 2.47 2.30 0.83
CA ARG A 75 1.75 1.89 -0.40
C ARG A 75 2.25 2.62 -1.64
N LEU A 76 2.66 3.89 -1.52
CA LEU A 76 3.28 4.62 -2.62
C LEU A 76 4.63 3.98 -3.03
N ALA A 77 5.47 3.61 -2.06
CA ALA A 77 6.75 2.93 -2.35
C ALA A 77 6.52 1.58 -3.05
N VAL A 78 5.52 0.82 -2.59
CA VAL A 78 5.12 -0.46 -3.21
C VAL A 78 4.62 -0.24 -4.64
N PHE A 79 3.80 0.78 -4.88
CA PHE A 79 3.33 1.13 -6.23
C PHE A 79 4.48 1.45 -7.19
N VAL A 80 5.49 2.21 -6.74
CA VAL A 80 6.68 2.52 -7.55
C VAL A 80 7.48 1.25 -7.85
N TYR A 81 7.60 0.35 -6.88
CA TYR A 81 8.25 -0.94 -7.09
C TYR A 81 7.50 -1.78 -8.15
N ASP A 82 6.18 -1.89 -8.04
CA ASP A 82 5.36 -2.63 -9.00
C ASP A 82 5.44 -2.02 -10.41
N LEU A 83 5.43 -0.70 -10.52
CA LEU A 83 5.62 0.00 -11.79
C LEU A 83 6.99 -0.33 -12.43
N CYS A 84 8.06 -0.32 -11.63
CA CYS A 84 9.40 -0.69 -12.10
C CYS A 84 9.47 -2.16 -12.54
N PHE A 85 8.86 -3.05 -11.75
CA PHE A 85 8.79 -4.48 -12.05
C PHE A 85 8.01 -4.75 -13.35
N CYS A 86 6.84 -4.13 -13.52
CA CYS A 86 6.04 -4.21 -14.74
C CYS A 86 6.79 -3.66 -15.96
N ALA A 87 7.49 -2.54 -15.82
CA ALA A 87 8.28 -1.97 -16.91
C ALA A 87 9.41 -2.92 -17.35
N ARG A 88 10.12 -3.54 -16.39
CA ARG A 88 11.14 -4.56 -16.68
C ARG A 88 10.54 -5.81 -17.32
N ALA A 89 9.42 -6.30 -16.80
CA ALA A 89 8.72 -7.46 -17.35
C ALA A 89 8.27 -7.23 -18.81
N LEU A 90 7.76 -6.04 -19.12
CA LEU A 90 7.38 -5.64 -20.48
C LEU A 90 8.60 -5.54 -21.41
N ALA A 91 9.71 -4.96 -20.94
CA ALA A 91 10.93 -4.85 -21.73
C ALA A 91 11.54 -6.21 -22.11
N LEU A 92 11.40 -7.21 -21.24
CA LEU A 92 11.88 -8.58 -21.46
C LEU A 92 10.88 -9.46 -22.23
N GLY A 93 9.65 -9.00 -22.47
CA GLY A 93 8.65 -9.76 -23.22
C GLY A 93 8.24 -11.08 -22.57
N VAL A 94 8.30 -11.18 -21.23
CA VAL A 94 8.11 -12.44 -20.49
C VAL A 94 6.80 -13.16 -20.79
N ALA A 95 5.73 -12.41 -21.09
CA ALA A 95 4.41 -12.96 -21.41
C ALA A 95 4.42 -13.85 -22.66
N CYS A 96 5.24 -13.50 -23.66
CA CYS A 96 5.35 -14.25 -24.90
C CYS A 96 6.15 -15.53 -24.71
N TRP A 97 7.25 -15.48 -23.96
CA TRP A 97 8.08 -16.65 -23.67
C TRP A 97 7.36 -17.72 -22.85
N MET A 98 6.52 -17.31 -21.89
CA MET A 98 5.71 -18.24 -21.09
C MET A 98 4.75 -19.06 -21.97
N VAL A 99 4.15 -18.44 -22.99
CA VAL A 99 3.23 -19.11 -23.91
C VAL A 99 3.98 -19.98 -24.92
N LEU A 100 5.14 -19.53 -25.41
CA LEU A 100 5.96 -20.28 -26.38
C LEU A 100 6.63 -21.52 -25.76
N GLY A 101 6.91 -21.50 -24.46
CA GLY A 101 7.48 -22.64 -23.75
C GLY A 101 6.56 -23.87 -23.74
N GLU A 102 5.24 -23.66 -23.69
CA GLU A 102 4.25 -24.74 -23.69
C GLU A 102 3.79 -25.14 -25.09
N PHE A 103 3.78 -24.20 -26.04
CA PHE A 103 3.33 -24.44 -27.41
C PHE A 103 4.49 -24.34 -28.40
N ARG A 104 5.17 -25.47 -28.64
CA ARG A 104 6.17 -25.63 -29.71
C ARG A 104 5.50 -25.61 -31.11
N MET A 105 4.91 -24.47 -31.46
CA MET A 105 4.21 -24.24 -32.72
C MET A 105 5.20 -23.83 -33.82
N ARG A 106 4.95 -24.30 -35.03
CA ARG A 106 5.86 -24.25 -36.19
C ARG A 106 5.74 -22.91 -36.91
N GLY A 107 6.87 -22.20 -37.03
CA GLY A 107 7.17 -21.23 -38.09
C GLY A 107 6.54 -19.84 -37.96
N ASP A 108 5.24 -19.70 -38.19
CA ASP A 108 4.65 -18.40 -38.55
C ASP A 108 3.46 -17.95 -37.66
N VAL A 109 2.76 -18.89 -37.02
CA VAL A 109 1.59 -18.57 -36.15
C VAL A 109 2.02 -17.99 -34.80
N SER A 110 3.29 -18.17 -34.42
CA SER A 110 3.83 -17.78 -33.12
C SER A 110 3.88 -16.25 -32.91
N PHE A 111 4.07 -15.46 -33.97
CA PHE A 111 4.18 -14.00 -33.84
C PHE A 111 2.85 -13.33 -33.52
N PHE A 112 1.77 -13.72 -34.22
CA PHE A 112 0.45 -13.13 -33.99
C PHE A 112 -0.05 -13.40 -32.57
N VAL A 113 0.13 -14.63 -32.07
CA VAL A 113 -0.24 -15.02 -30.71
C VAL A 113 0.59 -14.24 -29.68
N CYS A 114 1.90 -14.13 -29.89
CA CYS A 114 2.80 -13.36 -29.03
C CYS A 114 2.36 -11.90 -28.88
N VAL A 115 2.09 -11.21 -30.00
CA VAL A 115 1.63 -9.82 -30.00
C VAL A 115 0.30 -9.66 -29.29
N PHE A 116 -0.66 -10.56 -29.52
CA PHE A 116 -1.95 -10.54 -28.83
C PHE A 116 -1.79 -10.67 -27.30
N PHE A 117 -0.97 -11.61 -26.83
CA PHE A 117 -0.69 -11.78 -25.40
C PHE A 117 0.05 -10.58 -24.79
N ILE A 118 0.98 -9.96 -25.54
CA ILE A 118 1.65 -8.74 -25.09
C ILE A 118 0.64 -7.61 -24.90
N ILE A 119 -0.23 -7.35 -25.89
CA ILE A 119 -1.24 -6.28 -25.80
C ILE A 119 -2.23 -6.56 -24.66
N ALA A 120 -2.71 -7.80 -24.54
CA ALA A 120 -3.59 -8.20 -23.46
C ALA A 120 -2.93 -8.03 -22.08
N SER A 121 -1.67 -8.45 -21.93
CA SER A 121 -0.91 -8.27 -20.70
C SER A 121 -0.71 -6.79 -20.37
N LEU A 122 -0.38 -5.96 -21.36
CA LEU A 122 -0.21 -4.51 -21.19
C LEU A 122 -1.52 -3.85 -20.74
N PHE A 123 -2.66 -4.23 -21.34
CA PHE A 123 -3.98 -3.76 -20.91
C PHE A 123 -4.25 -4.10 -19.44
N TRP A 124 -4.04 -5.36 -19.03
CA TRP A 124 -4.24 -5.77 -17.64
C TRP A 124 -3.29 -5.08 -16.67
N ILE A 125 -2.01 -4.95 -17.01
CA ILE A 125 -1.02 -4.23 -16.20
C ILE A 125 -1.47 -2.78 -15.96
N VAL A 126 -1.94 -2.09 -16.99
CA VAL A 126 -2.44 -0.71 -16.85
C VAL A 126 -3.67 -0.66 -15.95
N VAL A 127 -4.62 -1.58 -16.10
CA VAL A 127 -5.80 -1.67 -15.23
C VAL A 127 -5.40 -1.90 -13.76
N PHE A 128 -4.46 -2.81 -13.51
CA PHE A 128 -3.93 -3.05 -12.16
C PHE A 128 -3.24 -1.82 -11.58
N LEU A 129 -2.39 -1.14 -12.37
CA LEU A 129 -1.71 0.07 -11.92
C LEU A 129 -2.69 1.22 -11.62
N LEU A 130 -3.72 1.42 -12.44
CA LEU A 130 -4.77 2.40 -12.14
C LEU A 130 -5.52 2.04 -10.86
N PHE A 131 -5.81 0.76 -10.65
CA PHE A 131 -6.48 0.29 -9.45
C PHE A 131 -5.63 0.51 -8.19
N ASP A 132 -4.32 0.19 -8.23
CA ASP A 132 -3.41 0.49 -7.12
C ASP A 132 -3.30 2.00 -6.86
N LEU A 133 -3.22 2.82 -7.91
CA LEU A 133 -3.20 4.28 -7.79
C LEU A 133 -4.49 4.82 -7.16
N TYR A 134 -5.65 4.25 -7.53
CA TYR A 134 -6.93 4.58 -6.91
C TYR A 134 -6.95 4.27 -5.41
N LEU A 135 -6.36 3.14 -4.99
CA LEU A 135 -6.23 2.81 -3.57
C LEU A 135 -5.34 3.81 -2.85
N VAL A 136 -4.19 4.18 -3.42
CA VAL A 136 -3.30 5.20 -2.85
C VAL A 136 -4.02 6.54 -2.72
N PHE A 137 -4.76 6.96 -3.74
CA PHE A 137 -5.54 8.21 -3.71
C PHE A 137 -6.65 8.19 -2.66
N THR A 138 -7.31 7.04 -2.49
CA THR A 138 -8.32 6.84 -1.44
C THR A 138 -7.68 6.97 -0.05
N LEU A 139 -6.54 6.31 0.19
CA LEU A 139 -5.81 6.42 1.46
C LEU A 139 -5.34 7.86 1.73
N TRP A 140 -4.87 8.55 0.69
CA TRP A 140 -4.46 9.94 0.78
C TRP A 140 -5.63 10.83 1.20
N SER A 141 -6.77 10.70 0.53
CA SER A 141 -7.98 11.48 0.81
C SER A 141 -8.48 11.26 2.25
N GLU A 142 -8.50 10.01 2.70
CA GLU A 142 -8.84 9.67 4.09
C GLU A 142 -7.83 10.30 5.08
N SER A 143 -6.54 10.22 4.79
CA SER A 143 -5.51 10.82 5.65
C SER A 143 -5.67 12.34 5.76
N GLU A 144 -6.09 13.00 4.69
CA GLU A 144 -6.35 14.43 4.65
C GLU A 144 -7.59 14.80 5.49
N ILE A 145 -8.66 14.01 5.41
CA ILE A 145 -9.86 14.17 6.24
C ILE A 145 -9.55 13.97 7.73
N LEU A 146 -8.69 13.01 8.07
CA LEU A 146 -8.25 12.83 9.46
C LEU A 146 -7.32 13.98 9.92
N ARG A 147 -6.53 14.54 9.02
CA ARG A 147 -5.59 15.62 9.31
C ARG A 147 -6.27 16.98 9.45
N SER A 148 -7.40 17.20 8.77
CA SER A 148 -8.08 18.49 8.78
C SER A 148 -8.78 18.83 10.11
N ASP A 149 -8.80 17.92 11.11
CA ASP A 149 -9.17 18.19 12.51
C ASP A 149 -10.56 18.88 12.69
N GLU A 150 -11.42 18.85 11.66
CA GLU A 150 -12.75 19.51 11.67
C GLU A 150 -13.63 18.99 12.81
N PHE A 151 -13.41 17.76 13.28
CA PHE A 151 -14.15 17.22 14.43
C PHE A 151 -13.76 17.79 15.78
N ARG A 152 -12.57 18.38 15.92
CA ARG A 152 -12.17 19.05 17.15
C ARG A 152 -12.88 20.40 17.29
N GLU A 153 -13.28 21.02 16.18
CA GLU A 153 -14.17 22.18 16.19
C GLU A 153 -15.62 21.80 16.46
N ILE A 154 -16.15 20.72 15.87
CA ILE A 154 -17.55 20.32 16.09
C ILE A 154 -17.81 19.90 17.56
N VAL A 155 -16.85 19.26 18.24
CA VAL A 155 -16.96 18.99 19.69
C VAL A 155 -16.92 20.28 20.53
N LYS A 156 -16.16 21.29 20.07
CA LYS A 156 -16.07 22.59 20.73
C LYS A 156 -17.36 23.41 20.59
N TYR A 157 -18.09 23.25 19.48
CA TYR A 157 -19.38 23.92 19.24
C TYR A 157 -20.59 23.11 19.74
N GLY A 158 -20.53 21.77 19.75
CA GLY A 158 -21.57 20.90 20.31
C GLY A 158 -21.73 21.00 21.84
N THR A 159 -20.81 21.70 22.52
CA THR A 159 -20.91 21.98 23.96
C THR A 159 -21.79 23.23 24.25
N ILE A 160 -22.33 23.92 23.23
CA ILE A 160 -23.06 25.18 23.42
C ILE A 160 -24.60 25.03 23.32
N GLU A 161 -25.15 23.90 22.86
CA GLU A 161 -26.62 23.71 22.77
C GLU A 161 -27.19 22.58 23.65
N GLY A 162 -26.85 22.57 24.94
CA GLY A 162 -27.86 22.15 25.93
C GLY A 162 -27.57 20.96 26.85
N VAL A 163 -26.31 20.61 27.13
CA VAL A 163 -26.01 19.81 28.33
C VAL A 163 -24.83 20.41 29.07
N GLU A 164 -25.15 21.05 30.20
CA GLU A 164 -24.23 21.30 31.31
C GLU A 164 -23.72 19.94 31.84
N SER A 165 -22.78 19.33 31.12
CA SER A 165 -22.00 18.21 31.64
C SER A 165 -20.89 18.79 32.50
N ARG A 166 -21.27 19.03 33.76
CA ARG A 166 -20.40 19.31 34.88
C ARG A 166 -19.41 18.15 35.05
N CYS A 167 -18.32 18.13 34.28
CA CYS A 167 -17.19 17.27 34.58
C CYS A 167 -16.43 17.92 35.74
N VAL A 168 -16.81 17.51 36.95
CA VAL A 168 -16.10 17.83 38.19
C VAL A 168 -14.69 17.25 38.08
N ILE A 169 -13.72 18.09 37.73
CA ILE A 169 -12.30 17.81 37.96
C ILE A 169 -12.10 17.87 39.48
N HIS A 170 -12.23 16.72 40.16
CA HIS A 170 -11.60 16.55 41.46
C HIS A 170 -10.11 16.28 41.22
N GLY A 171 -9.32 17.34 41.32
CA GLY A 171 -7.87 17.31 41.25
C GLY A 171 -7.35 18.69 41.60
N GLY A 172 -7.35 18.99 42.90
CA GLY A 172 -7.03 20.30 43.43
C GLY A 172 -5.60 20.75 43.15
N GLY A 173 -5.43 22.07 43.21
CA GLY A 173 -4.21 22.69 43.71
C GLY A 173 -3.11 23.01 42.70
N GLU A 174 -3.06 24.31 42.37
CA GLU A 174 -1.84 25.11 42.11
C GLU A 174 -1.16 24.98 40.72
N ASN A 175 -1.24 25.97 39.83
CA ASN A 175 -0.62 27.32 39.82
C ASN A 175 0.79 27.37 39.19
N LYS A 176 0.79 27.78 37.92
CA LYS A 176 1.80 28.59 37.18
C LYS A 176 3.19 28.03 36.81
N ARG A 177 3.42 28.17 35.50
CA ARG A 177 4.62 28.63 34.77
C ARG A 177 5.62 27.59 34.23
N ALA A 178 5.60 27.55 32.90
CA ALA A 178 6.76 27.65 32.00
C ALA A 178 7.71 26.46 31.89
N VAL A 179 7.61 25.75 30.77
CA VAL A 179 8.81 25.33 30.03
C VAL A 179 8.66 25.78 28.58
N SER A 180 9.45 26.81 28.28
CA SER A 180 9.76 27.35 26.98
C SER A 180 10.69 26.39 26.23
N LYS A 181 10.47 26.29 24.90
CA LYS A 181 11.41 25.83 23.85
C LYS A 181 11.83 24.35 23.87
N MET A 182 11.62 23.68 22.74
CA MET A 182 12.68 23.55 21.72
C MET A 182 12.17 22.95 20.39
N PRO A 183 12.92 23.15 19.29
CA PRO A 183 12.43 23.14 17.92
C PRO A 183 12.54 21.78 17.23
N PHE A 184 11.81 21.66 16.12
CA PHE A 184 12.10 20.72 15.04
C PHE A 184 13.56 20.80 14.60
N GLY A 185 14.21 19.65 14.42
CA GLY A 185 15.52 19.50 13.82
C GLY A 185 15.78 18.04 13.43
N PHE A 186 15.70 17.79 12.11
CA PHE A 186 15.98 16.57 11.33
C PHE A 186 15.03 15.38 11.45
#